data_AF-A0A2V9KGT4-F1
#
_entry.id   AF-A0A2V9KGT4-F1
#
_cell.length_a   1.000
_cell.length_b   1.000
_cell.length_c   1.000
_cell.angle_alpha   90.00
_cell.angle_beta   90.00
_cell.angle_gamma   90.00
#
_symmetry.space_group_name_H-M   'P 1'
#
loop_
_entity.id
_entity.type
_entity.pdbx_description
1 polymer ?
#
loop_
_entity_poly.entity_id
_entity_poly.type
_entity_poly.pdbx_seq_one_letter_code
_entity_poly.pdbx_strand_id
1 'polypeptide(L)'
;LAALLNIATASADIHLPSGTPMTYVKVLDWDGIMVDRFFGWADPALLEQVKRAADQGAFAREWGQGVFHPGATSSYKQVQFGEANVQVTFHENDLRKVDGVSCLRVELDIDYYKDPLAHALLEVLPNTITQGKTDPKTVSVLRWTAGRTAGVPEFDPPYTIV
;
A
#
# COMPACT_ATOMS: atom_id res chain seq x y z
N LEU A 1 13.89 -0.19 -4.80
CA LEU A 1 13.37 -0.88 -6.00
C LEU A 1 12.56 -2.14 -5.68
N ALA A 2 13.11 -3.12 -4.94
CA ALA A 2 12.36 -4.34 -4.59
C ALA A 2 11.02 -4.06 -3.86
N ALA A 3 10.98 -3.06 -2.97
CA ALA A 3 9.74 -2.58 -2.34
C ALA A 3 8.69 -2.15 -3.37
N LEU A 4 9.05 -1.24 -4.29
CA LEU A 4 8.19 -0.83 -5.39
C LEU A 4 7.67 -2.04 -6.19
N LEU A 5 8.54 -2.98 -6.55
CA LEU A 5 8.14 -4.16 -7.33
C LEU A 5 7.16 -5.04 -6.56
N ASN A 6 7.41 -5.29 -5.27
CA ASN A 6 6.47 -6.05 -4.43
C ASN A 6 5.11 -5.37 -4.33
N ILE A 7 5.10 -4.07 -4.01
CA ILE A 7 3.87 -3.31 -3.78
C ILE A 7 3.10 -3.17 -5.10
N ALA A 8 3.78 -2.92 -6.22
CA ALA A 8 3.16 -2.85 -7.54
C ALA A 8 2.57 -4.18 -7.98
N THR A 9 3.28 -5.31 -7.79
CA THR A 9 2.75 -6.65 -8.07
C THR A 9 1.53 -6.93 -7.19
N ALA A 10 1.63 -6.72 -5.88
CA ALA A 10 0.52 -6.94 -4.96
C ALA A 10 -0.69 -6.08 -5.32
N SER A 11 -0.45 -4.82 -5.70
CA SER A 11 -1.47 -3.87 -6.11
C SER A 11 -2.07 -4.19 -7.47
N ALA A 12 -1.35 -4.87 -8.37
CA ALA A 12 -1.89 -5.31 -9.65
C ALA A 12 -2.89 -6.47 -9.49
N ASP A 13 -2.79 -7.26 -8.42
CA ASP A 13 -3.68 -8.38 -8.14
C ASP A 13 -4.93 -8.00 -7.31
N ILE A 14 -4.95 -6.78 -6.76
CA ILE A 14 -6.09 -6.28 -6.00
C ILE A 14 -7.18 -5.81 -6.95
N HIS A 15 -8.28 -6.56 -7.00
CA HIS A 15 -9.46 -6.22 -7.76
C HIS A 15 -10.30 -5.20 -6.98
N LEU A 16 -10.39 -3.99 -7.50
CA LEU A 16 -11.35 -2.99 -7.06
C LEU A 16 -12.68 -3.19 -7.81
N PRO A 17 -13.77 -2.50 -7.42
CA PRO A 17 -15.03 -2.58 -8.18
C PRO A 17 -14.87 -2.21 -9.66
N SER A 18 -13.84 -1.42 -9.99
CA SER A 18 -13.34 -1.22 -11.34
C SER A 18 -11.82 -1.20 -11.33
N GLY A 19 -11.19 -2.04 -12.14
CA GLY A 19 -9.73 -2.09 -12.30
C GLY A 19 -8.97 -2.50 -11.03
N THR A 20 -7.75 -2.01 -10.92
CA THR A 20 -6.82 -2.28 -9.82
C THR A 20 -6.18 -0.97 -9.38
N PRO A 21 -5.56 -0.85 -8.19
CA PRO A 21 -4.84 0.36 -7.81
C PRO A 21 -3.86 0.85 -8.89
N MET A 22 -3.12 -0.09 -9.51
CA MET A 22 -2.16 0.23 -10.58
C MET A 22 -2.80 0.72 -11.88
N THR A 23 -4.10 0.50 -12.08
CA THR A 23 -4.86 1.08 -13.21
C THR A 23 -4.94 2.61 -13.11
N TYR A 24 -4.95 3.14 -11.90
CA TYR A 24 -5.20 4.55 -11.63
C TYR A 24 -3.93 5.37 -11.36
N VAL A 25 -2.83 4.73 -10.94
CA VAL A 25 -1.53 5.39 -10.80
C VAL A 25 -1.01 5.80 -12.18
N LYS A 26 -0.86 7.11 -12.40
CA LYS A 26 -0.42 7.68 -13.69
C LYS A 26 1.08 7.88 -13.75
N VAL A 27 1.68 8.34 -12.64
CA VAL A 27 3.11 8.67 -12.56
C VAL A 27 3.64 8.25 -11.20
N LEU A 28 4.80 7.60 -11.19
CA LEU A 28 5.55 7.31 -9.97
C LEU A 28 6.36 8.54 -9.55
N ASP A 29 6.42 8.79 -8.25
CA ASP A 29 7.37 9.71 -7.64
C ASP A 29 8.67 8.95 -7.34
N TRP A 30 9.60 8.98 -8.30
CA TRP A 30 10.86 8.21 -8.22
C TRP A 30 11.72 8.63 -7.04
N ASP A 31 11.73 9.91 -6.69
CA ASP A 31 12.50 10.44 -5.57
C ASP A 31 11.85 10.10 -4.22
N GLY A 32 10.55 9.77 -4.22
CA GLY A 32 9.78 9.35 -3.05
C GLY A 32 9.87 7.86 -2.73
N ILE A 33 10.50 7.04 -3.56
CA ILE A 33 10.59 5.59 -3.29
C ILE A 33 11.41 5.33 -2.03
N MET A 34 10.81 4.61 -1.07
CA MET A 34 11.50 4.15 0.13
C MET A 34 11.62 2.62 0.16
N VAL A 35 12.11 2.08 1.27
CA VAL A 35 12.36 0.63 1.43
C VAL A 35 11.10 -0.18 1.70
N ASP A 36 10.01 0.48 2.06
CA ASP A 36 8.73 -0.10 2.49
C ASP A 36 7.52 0.49 1.75
N ARG A 37 7.71 1.58 1.01
CA ARG A 37 6.64 2.33 0.34
C ARG A 37 7.10 3.02 -0.94
N PHE A 38 6.15 3.42 -1.76
CA PHE A 38 6.39 4.37 -2.84
C PHE A 38 5.26 5.41 -2.92
N PHE A 39 5.56 6.55 -3.54
CA PHE A 39 4.58 7.60 -3.80
C PHE A 39 4.29 7.69 -5.30
N GLY A 40 3.13 8.24 -5.62
CA GLY A 40 2.75 8.49 -7.00
C GLY A 40 1.63 9.51 -7.12
N TRP A 41 1.29 9.80 -8.35
CA TRP A 41 0.16 10.65 -8.73
C TRP A 41 -0.89 9.76 -9.39
N ALA A 42 -2.07 9.70 -8.78
CA ALA A 42 -3.16 8.84 -9.23
C ALA A 42 -4.39 9.65 -9.63
N ASP A 43 -5.14 9.09 -10.58
CA ASP A 43 -6.47 9.57 -10.90
C ASP A 43 -7.36 9.52 -9.64
N PRO A 44 -8.12 10.59 -9.32
CA PRO A 44 -8.99 10.62 -8.14
C PRO A 44 -10.02 9.47 -8.09
N ALA A 45 -10.34 8.85 -9.22
CA ALA A 45 -11.16 7.65 -9.26
C ALA A 45 -10.61 6.50 -8.40
N LEU A 46 -9.30 6.43 -8.14
CA LEU A 46 -8.71 5.45 -7.23
C LEU A 46 -9.32 5.53 -5.83
N LEU A 47 -9.42 6.74 -5.27
CA LEU A 47 -9.98 6.96 -3.94
C LEU A 47 -11.42 6.48 -3.86
N GLU A 48 -12.22 6.78 -4.89
CA GLU A 48 -13.61 6.36 -4.96
C GLU A 48 -13.76 4.84 -5.10
N GLN A 49 -12.89 4.19 -5.87
CA GLN A 49 -12.88 2.74 -5.98
C GLN A 49 -12.45 2.06 -4.67
N VAL A 50 -11.45 2.60 -3.98
CA VAL A 50 -11.00 2.08 -2.68
C VAL A 50 -12.06 2.25 -1.60
N LYS A 51 -12.77 3.39 -1.57
CA LYS A 51 -13.93 3.59 -0.68
C LYS A 51 -15.01 2.53 -0.90
N ARG A 52 -15.38 2.30 -2.17
CA ARG A 52 -16.39 1.27 -2.51
C ARG A 52 -15.91 -0.14 -2.16
N ALA A 53 -14.63 -0.43 -2.39
CA ALA A 53 -14.03 -1.70 -1.97
C ALA A 53 -14.07 -1.86 -0.44
N ALA A 54 -13.92 -0.76 0.30
CA ALA A 54 -14.06 -0.76 1.76
C ALA A 54 -15.51 -1.00 2.20
N ASP A 55 -16.50 -0.40 1.53
CA ASP A 55 -17.92 -0.67 1.79
C ASP A 55 -18.29 -2.15 1.51
N GLN A 56 -17.53 -2.81 0.63
CA GLN A 56 -17.66 -4.24 0.32
C GLN A 56 -16.81 -5.16 1.22
N GLY A 57 -16.06 -4.60 2.17
CA GLY A 57 -15.22 -5.34 3.12
C GLY A 57 -13.88 -5.81 2.57
N ALA A 58 -13.47 -5.41 1.36
CA ALA A 58 -12.15 -5.73 0.82
C ALA A 58 -11.05 -4.84 1.39
N PHE A 59 -11.42 -3.65 1.85
CA PHE A 59 -10.56 -2.69 2.54
C PHE A 59 -11.17 -2.26 3.87
N ALA A 60 -10.34 -1.84 4.82
CA ALA A 60 -10.72 -1.19 6.06
C ALA A 60 -10.13 0.22 6.08
N ARG A 61 -10.88 1.18 6.63
CA ARG A 61 -10.39 2.54 6.84
C ARG A 61 -9.43 2.55 8.03
N GLU A 62 -8.23 3.07 7.82
CA GLU A 62 -7.27 3.34 8.89
C GLU A 62 -7.47 4.76 9.45
N TRP A 63 -7.22 4.89 10.76
CA TRP A 63 -7.35 6.14 11.51
C TRP A 63 -6.01 6.51 12.13
N GLY A 64 -5.76 7.81 12.31
CA GLY A 64 -4.48 8.29 12.86
C GLY A 64 -3.34 8.34 11.85
N GLN A 65 -3.64 8.17 10.56
CA GLN A 65 -2.68 8.17 9.46
C GLN A 65 -1.80 9.43 9.44
N GLY A 66 -2.30 10.59 9.87
CA GLY A 66 -1.52 11.82 9.93
C GLY A 66 -0.31 11.79 10.88
N VAL A 67 -0.26 10.81 11.80
CA VAL A 67 0.88 10.59 12.70
C VAL A 67 2.05 9.90 11.97
N PHE A 68 1.74 8.96 11.08
CA PHE A 68 2.73 8.14 10.36
C PHE A 68 2.95 8.58 8.91
N HIS A 69 1.99 9.33 8.36
CA HIS A 69 1.96 9.83 6.99
C HIS A 69 1.64 11.33 7.02
N PRO A 70 2.65 12.21 7.16
CA PRO A 70 2.43 13.65 7.20
C PRO A 70 1.64 14.15 5.98
N GLY A 71 0.57 14.88 6.23
CA GLY A 71 -0.30 15.42 5.18
C GLY A 71 -1.32 14.42 4.60
N ALA A 72 -1.36 13.18 5.08
CA ALA A 72 -2.36 12.21 4.66
C ALA A 72 -3.77 12.62 5.13
N THR A 73 -4.71 12.62 4.19
CA THR A 73 -6.13 12.92 4.44
C THR A 73 -6.94 11.65 4.65
N SER A 74 -6.54 10.57 3.99
CA SER A 74 -7.17 9.27 4.15
C SER A 74 -6.24 8.09 3.95
N SER A 75 -6.56 6.96 4.56
CA SER A 75 -5.79 5.72 4.36
C SER A 75 -6.69 4.50 4.52
N TYR A 76 -6.45 3.50 3.68
CA TYR A 76 -7.25 2.28 3.61
C TYR A 76 -6.34 1.07 3.44
N LYS A 77 -6.59 0.03 4.22
CA LYS A 77 -5.79 -1.20 4.23
C LYS A 77 -6.60 -2.39 3.74
N GLN A 78 -6.01 -3.21 2.88
CA GLN A 78 -6.60 -4.45 2.39
C GLN A 78 -6.89 -5.41 3.57
N VAL A 79 -7.99 -6.17 3.52
CA VAL A 79 -8.43 -7.08 4.61
C VAL A 79 -8.26 -8.57 4.25
N GLN A 80 -7.58 -8.87 3.14
CA GLN A 80 -7.51 -10.24 2.61
C GLN A 80 -6.62 -11.18 3.43
N PHE A 81 -5.53 -10.64 4.01
CA PHE A 81 -4.53 -11.44 4.69
C PHE A 81 -4.45 -11.11 6.18
N GLY A 82 -3.86 -12.02 6.96
CA GLY A 82 -3.52 -11.72 8.36
C GLY A 82 -2.36 -10.72 8.47
N GLU A 83 -1.45 -10.70 7.51
CA GLU A 83 -0.26 -9.84 7.45
C GLU A 83 0.05 -9.55 5.98
N ALA A 84 0.96 -8.61 5.71
CA ALA A 84 1.41 -8.23 4.38
C ALA A 84 0.28 -7.68 3.48
N ASN A 85 -0.70 -6.96 4.04
CA ASN A 85 -1.77 -6.31 3.27
C ASN A 85 -1.27 -5.02 2.63
N VAL A 86 -1.76 -4.70 1.43
CA VAL A 86 -1.48 -3.38 0.83
C VAL A 86 -2.29 -2.31 1.54
N GLN A 87 -1.63 -1.21 1.88
CA GLN A 87 -2.26 0.01 2.35
C GLN A 87 -2.12 1.10 1.28
N VAL A 88 -3.21 1.82 1.06
CA VAL A 88 -3.29 2.95 0.14
C VAL A 88 -3.63 4.18 0.95
N THR A 89 -2.67 5.08 1.05
CA THR A 89 -2.77 6.37 1.73
C THR A 89 -2.88 7.49 0.70
N PHE A 90 -3.79 8.43 0.94
CA PHE A 90 -4.12 9.53 0.05
C PHE A 90 -3.76 10.85 0.70
N HIS A 91 -3.17 11.74 -0.09
CA HIS A 91 -2.89 13.12 0.28
C HIS A 91 -3.76 14.01 -0.63
N GLU A 92 -5.06 14.09 -0.34
CA GLU A 92 -6.06 14.71 -1.23
C GLU A 92 -5.83 16.22 -1.44
N ASN A 93 -5.07 16.85 -0.54
CA ASN A 93 -4.67 18.26 -0.66
C ASN A 93 -3.49 18.47 -1.62
N ASP A 94 -2.75 17.42 -1.95
CA ASP A 94 -1.63 17.47 -2.87
C ASP A 94 -2.13 17.09 -4.27
N LEU A 95 -2.25 18.09 -5.15
CA LEU A 95 -2.77 17.93 -6.50
C LEU A 95 -1.71 18.26 -7.56
N ARG A 96 -1.69 17.48 -8.64
CA ARG A 96 -0.84 17.71 -9.81
C ARG A 96 -1.56 17.35 -11.09
N LYS A 97 -1.46 18.19 -12.11
CA LYS A 97 -1.92 17.82 -13.46
C LYS A 97 -0.94 16.84 -14.12
N VAL A 98 -1.46 15.70 -14.55
CA VAL A 98 -0.75 14.68 -15.35
C VAL A 98 -1.62 14.40 -16.57
N ASP A 99 -1.10 14.67 -17.77
CA ASP A 99 -1.81 14.49 -19.04
C ASP A 99 -3.23 15.06 -19.07
N GLY A 100 -3.41 16.24 -18.45
CA GLY A 100 -4.70 16.93 -18.37
C GLY A 100 -5.62 16.48 -17.21
N VAL A 101 -5.30 15.38 -16.53
CA VAL A 101 -6.04 14.89 -15.35
C VAL A 101 -5.47 15.52 -14.08
N SER A 102 -6.33 16.09 -13.23
CA SER A 102 -5.94 16.57 -11.91
C SER A 102 -5.80 15.38 -10.96
N CYS A 103 -4.60 14.82 -10.91
CA CYS A 103 -4.27 13.69 -10.05
C CYS A 103 -4.03 14.16 -8.61
N LEU A 104 -4.34 13.28 -7.66
CA LEU A 104 -3.96 13.44 -6.26
C LEU A 104 -2.70 12.64 -5.96
N ARG A 105 -1.97 13.01 -4.91
CA ARG A 105 -0.82 12.22 -4.45
C ARG A 105 -1.30 11.03 -3.64
N VAL A 106 -0.71 9.87 -3.93
CA VAL A 106 -0.93 8.63 -3.19
C VAL A 106 0.39 8.08 -2.68
N GLU A 107 0.28 7.31 -1.62
CA GLU A 107 1.33 6.54 -1.00
C GLU A 107 0.82 5.10 -0.91
N LEU A 108 1.62 4.14 -1.39
CA LEU A 108 1.31 2.73 -1.30
C LEU A 108 2.44 2.02 -0.55
N ASP A 109 2.04 1.20 0.41
CA ASP A 109 2.94 0.40 1.25
C ASP A 109 2.32 -0.98 1.52
N ILE A 110 3.12 -1.90 2.08
CA ILE A 110 2.64 -3.19 2.57
C ILE A 110 2.83 -3.24 4.09
N ASP A 111 1.71 -3.34 4.79
CA ASP A 111 1.65 -3.45 6.24
C ASP A 111 1.84 -4.90 6.70
N TYR A 112 2.69 -5.06 7.71
CA TYR A 112 3.12 -6.34 8.28
C TYR A 112 2.27 -6.84 9.43
N TYR A 113 1.42 -6.01 10.03
CA TYR A 113 0.76 -6.36 11.28
C TYR A 113 -0.74 -6.60 11.13
N LYS A 114 -1.19 -7.68 11.77
CA LYS A 114 -2.59 -8.11 11.78
C LYS A 114 -3.56 -7.17 12.49
N ASP A 115 -3.06 -6.38 13.46
CA ASP A 115 -3.91 -5.67 14.41
C ASP A 115 -3.47 -4.20 14.53
N PRO A 116 -4.36 -3.20 14.30
CA PRO A 116 -4.08 -1.78 14.51
C PRO A 116 -3.55 -1.43 15.92
N LEU A 117 -3.92 -2.20 16.95
CA LEU A 117 -3.45 -2.02 18.32
C LEU A 117 -2.04 -2.58 18.52
N ALA A 118 -1.73 -3.72 17.87
CA ALA A 118 -0.37 -4.22 17.77
C ALA A 118 0.49 -3.29 16.90
N HIS A 119 -0.11 -2.64 15.91
CA HIS A 119 0.51 -1.63 15.07
C HIS A 119 0.99 -0.44 15.93
N ALA A 120 0.17 0.11 16.83
CA ALA A 120 0.59 1.20 17.71
C ALA A 120 1.64 0.79 18.77
N LEU A 121 1.63 -0.44 19.27
CA LEU A 121 2.58 -0.90 20.30
C LEU A 121 3.90 -1.47 19.73
N LEU A 122 3.82 -2.15 18.58
CA LEU A 122 4.94 -2.81 17.89
C LEU A 122 5.45 -2.03 16.67
N GLU A 123 4.89 -0.88 16.31
CA GLU A 123 5.68 0.15 15.62
C GLU A 123 6.51 0.93 16.64
N VAL A 124 5.95 1.32 17.78
CA VAL A 124 6.66 2.25 18.69
C VAL A 124 7.94 1.63 19.27
N LEU A 125 7.97 0.32 19.54
CA LEU A 125 9.12 -0.36 20.12
C LEU A 125 10.23 -0.73 19.10
N PRO A 126 9.93 -1.22 17.88
CA PRO A 126 10.92 -1.44 16.83
C PRO A 126 11.24 -0.19 15.98
N ASN A 127 10.31 0.74 15.74
CA ASN A 127 10.56 1.94 14.91
C ASN A 127 11.55 2.91 15.57
N THR A 128 11.61 2.95 16.91
CA THR A 128 12.65 3.73 17.62
C THR A 128 14.02 3.05 17.66
N ILE A 129 14.10 1.73 17.37
CA ILE A 129 15.34 0.94 17.44
C ILE A 129 15.92 0.64 16.05
N THR A 130 15.08 0.48 15.01
CA THR A 130 15.48 0.09 13.65
C THR A 130 15.26 1.16 12.58
N GLN A 131 14.67 2.32 12.94
CA GLN A 131 14.28 3.36 11.97
C GLN A 131 13.38 2.85 10.81
N GLY A 132 12.51 1.87 11.06
CA GLY A 132 11.41 1.52 10.14
C GLY A 132 11.85 0.94 8.78
N LYS A 133 13.10 0.47 8.63
CA LYS A 133 13.58 -0.05 7.35
C LYS A 133 13.25 -1.53 7.20
N THR A 134 12.05 -1.81 6.72
CA THR A 134 11.66 -3.18 6.44
C THR A 134 12.42 -3.75 5.23
N ASP A 135 12.91 -4.99 5.36
CA ASP A 135 13.60 -5.69 4.26
C ASP A 135 12.58 -6.15 3.20
N PRO A 136 12.69 -5.68 1.95
CA PRO A 136 11.80 -6.11 0.86
C PRO A 136 11.85 -7.62 0.60
N LYS A 137 12.90 -8.35 0.99
CA LYS A 137 12.93 -9.82 0.93
C LYS A 137 11.90 -10.42 1.90
N THR A 138 11.82 -9.88 3.10
CA THR A 138 10.82 -10.29 4.10
C THR A 138 9.41 -9.99 3.60
N VAL A 139 9.18 -8.86 2.91
CA VAL A 139 7.86 -8.54 2.30
C VAL A 139 7.43 -9.67 1.39
N SER A 140 8.32 -10.05 0.47
CA SER A 140 8.01 -11.05 -0.55
C SER A 140 7.68 -12.40 0.07
N VAL A 141 8.47 -12.85 1.04
CA VAL A 141 8.25 -14.15 1.69
C VAL A 141 6.94 -14.17 2.46
N LEU A 142 6.62 -13.11 3.20
CA LEU A 142 5.36 -13.05 3.95
C LEU A 142 4.15 -12.98 3.03
N ARG A 143 4.19 -12.13 2.00
CA ARG A 143 3.09 -12.04 1.02
C ARG A 143 2.89 -13.35 0.27
N TRP A 144 3.97 -14.03 -0.12
CA TRP A 144 3.90 -15.36 -0.73
C TRP A 144 3.26 -16.39 0.21
N THR A 145 3.68 -16.41 1.48
CA THR A 145 3.14 -17.35 2.49
C THR A 145 1.66 -17.07 2.79
N ALA A 146 1.30 -15.79 2.95
CA ALA A 146 -0.08 -15.35 3.16
C ALA A 146 -0.97 -15.70 1.95
N GLY A 147 -0.45 -15.50 0.74
CA GLY A 147 -1.12 -15.83 -0.50
C GLY A 147 -1.45 -17.32 -0.61
N ARG A 148 -0.46 -18.19 -0.35
CA ARG A 148 -0.67 -19.65 -0.32
C ARG A 148 -1.68 -20.08 0.74
N THR A 149 -1.63 -19.46 1.92
CA THR A 149 -2.57 -19.77 3.02
C THR A 149 -4.00 -19.36 2.67
N ALA A 150 -4.17 -18.23 1.98
CA ALA A 150 -5.48 -17.75 1.52
C ALA A 150 -5.99 -18.44 0.24
N GLY A 151 -5.19 -19.28 -0.41
CA GLY A 151 -5.56 -19.96 -1.65
C GLY A 151 -5.66 -19.06 -2.87
N VAL A 152 -4.90 -17.96 -2.91
CA VAL A 152 -4.84 -17.04 -4.06
C VAL A 152 -3.67 -17.37 -5.00
N PRO A 153 -3.60 -16.79 -6.21
CA PRO A 153 -2.46 -16.97 -7.10
C PRO A 153 -1.12 -16.69 -6.42
N GLU A 154 -0.06 -17.34 -6.93
CA GLU A 154 1.27 -17.20 -6.39
C GLU A 154 1.78 -15.76 -6.54
N PHE A 155 2.27 -15.20 -5.44
CA PHE A 155 2.89 -13.88 -5.45
C PHE A 155 4.28 -13.96 -6.12
N ASP A 156 4.39 -13.42 -7.34
CA ASP A 156 5.57 -13.51 -8.20
C ASP A 156 6.02 -12.11 -8.67
N PRO A 157 6.69 -11.31 -7.81
CA PRO A 157 7.24 -10.03 -8.21
C PRO A 157 8.38 -10.23 -9.21
N PRO A 158 8.64 -9.29 -10.15
CA PRO A 158 9.59 -9.46 -11.25
C PRO A 158 11.06 -9.32 -10.82
N TYR A 159 11.48 -10.10 -9.83
CA TYR A 159 12.85 -10.27 -9.37
C TYR A 159 13.00 -11.55 -8.56
N THR A 160 14.23 -12.04 -8.42
CA THR A 160 14.55 -13.19 -7.57
C THR A 160 15.31 -12.75 -6.32
N ILE A 161 15.01 -13.41 -5.19
CA ILE A 161 15.82 -13.27 -3.98
C ILE A 161 17.05 -14.19 -4.14
N VAL A 162 18.24 -13.58 -4.12
CA VAL A 162 19.54 -14.28 -4.05
C VAL A 162 20.10 -14.27 -2.64
#